data_AF-A0A1M7G0R0-F1
#
_entry.id   AF-A0A1M7G0R0-F1
#
_cell.length_a   1.000
_cell.length_b   1.000
_cell.length_c   1.000
_cell.angle_alpha   90.00
_cell.angle_beta   90.00
_cell.angle_gamma   90.00
#
_symmetry.space_group_name_H-M   'P 1'
#
loop_
_entity.id
_entity.type
_entity.pdbx_description
1 polymer ?
#
loop_
_entity_poly.entity_id
_entity_poly.type
_entity_poly.pdbx_seq_one_letter_code
_entity_poly.pdbx_strand_id
1 'polypeptide(L)'
;MSEPSIHITIKPQYREQESSDAETRYVFSYTVTVHNQSDCSVQLLARYWKITQGSGDAQEVRGKGVIGQQPLIGPGQRFRYTSRAVLETPVGTMEGAYTLLDTTTQRSFDVPVSPFRLAQPSAIH
;
A
#
# COMPACT_ATOMS: atom_id res chain seq x y z
N MET A 1 10.78 -18.30 18.18
CA MET A 1 11.19 -17.16 17.33
C MET A 1 9.96 -16.33 17.11
N SER A 2 10.03 -15.03 17.39
CA SER A 2 8.94 -14.08 17.15
C SER A 2 8.82 -13.81 15.65
N GLU A 3 7.63 -13.48 15.15
CA GLU A 3 7.48 -13.06 13.75
C GLU A 3 8.34 -11.82 13.45
N PRO A 4 8.87 -11.67 12.22
CA PRO A 4 9.67 -10.51 11.85
C PRO A 4 8.92 -9.19 12.07
N SER A 5 9.56 -8.23 12.74
CA SER A 5 9.00 -6.88 12.92
C SER A 5 9.12 -6.07 11.64
N ILE A 6 7.98 -5.79 10.99
CA ILE A 6 7.91 -5.02 9.75
C ILE A 6 7.06 -3.79 9.95
N HIS A 7 7.60 -2.62 9.61
CA HIS A 7 6.90 -1.36 9.70
C HIS A 7 6.58 -0.81 8.32
N ILE A 8 5.32 -0.45 8.10
CA ILE A 8 4.82 0.09 6.84
C ILE A 8 4.38 1.53 7.05
N THR A 9 4.90 2.43 6.22
CA THR A 9 4.46 3.82 6.17
C THR A 9 3.94 4.15 4.78
N ILE A 10 2.82 4.85 4.70
CA ILE A 10 2.21 5.26 3.43
C ILE A 10 2.01 6.77 3.41
N LYS A 11 2.38 7.39 2.30
CA LYS A 11 2.17 8.81 2.03
C LYS A 11 1.31 8.99 0.78
N PRO A 12 -0.02 9.18 0.94
CA PRO A 12 -0.90 9.48 -0.19
C PRO A 12 -0.74 10.95 -0.62
N GLN A 13 -0.97 11.21 -1.90
CA GLN A 13 -0.95 12.54 -2.50
C GLN A 13 -1.96 12.59 -3.65
N TYR A 14 -2.85 13.58 -3.61
CA TYR A 14 -3.76 13.88 -4.72
C TYR A 14 -3.00 14.46 -5.92
N ARG A 15 -3.38 14.06 -7.12
CA ARG A 15 -2.74 14.45 -8.38
C ARG A 15 -3.71 15.30 -9.21
N GLU A 16 -3.76 16.59 -8.91
CA GLU A 16 -4.67 17.56 -9.55
C GLU A 16 -4.55 17.56 -11.08
N GLN A 17 -3.32 17.61 -11.60
CA GLN A 17 -3.05 17.60 -13.05
C GLN A 17 -3.49 16.32 -13.75
N GLU A 18 -3.66 15.23 -13.00
CA GLU A 18 -4.11 13.94 -13.52
C GLU A 18 -5.58 13.68 -13.14
N SER A 19 -6.31 14.63 -12.55
CA SER A 19 -7.68 14.46 -12.09
C SER A 19 -8.65 15.38 -12.83
N SER A 20 -9.92 15.00 -12.88
CA SER A 20 -10.99 15.77 -13.51
C SER A 20 -12.31 15.50 -12.82
N ASP A 21 -12.89 16.52 -12.20
CA ASP A 21 -14.21 16.45 -11.57
C ASP A 21 -15.29 16.16 -12.62
N ALA A 22 -15.15 16.75 -13.82
CA ALA A 22 -16.10 16.56 -14.93
C ALA A 22 -16.13 15.12 -15.45
N GLU A 23 -15.03 14.39 -15.33
CA GLU A 23 -14.92 12.97 -15.72
C GLU A 23 -15.09 12.01 -14.55
N THR A 24 -15.45 12.51 -13.35
CA THR A 24 -15.51 11.71 -12.11
C THR A 24 -14.23 10.89 -11.91
N ARG A 25 -13.07 11.52 -12.12
CA ARG A 25 -11.78 10.82 -12.15
C ARG A 25 -10.79 11.48 -11.21
N TYR A 26 -10.57 10.87 -10.05
CA TYR A 26 -9.70 11.40 -9.00
C TYR A 26 -8.46 10.51 -8.85
N VAL A 27 -7.30 11.03 -9.23
CA VAL A 27 -6.05 10.28 -9.24
C VAL A 27 -5.24 10.60 -8.00
N PHE A 28 -4.81 9.55 -7.32
CA PHE A 28 -3.93 9.61 -6.17
C PHE A 28 -2.65 8.83 -6.45
N SER A 29 -1.51 9.41 -6.10
CA SER A 29 -0.28 8.65 -5.93
C SER A 29 -0.11 8.29 -4.46
N TYR A 30 0.46 7.14 -4.16
CA TYR A 30 0.83 6.78 -2.79
C TYR A 30 2.22 6.19 -2.78
N THR A 31 3.07 6.72 -1.90
CA THR A 31 4.41 6.19 -1.66
C THR A 31 4.39 5.29 -0.43
N VAL A 32 4.71 4.02 -0.63
CA VAL A 32 4.85 3.04 0.44
C VAL A 32 6.32 2.89 0.80
N THR A 33 6.63 2.87 2.09
CA THR A 33 7.93 2.44 2.63
C THR A 33 7.72 1.22 3.50
N VAL A 34 8.34 0.10 3.13
CA VAL A 34 8.41 -1.14 3.92
C VAL A 34 9.77 -1.15 4.60
N HIS A 35 9.79 -1.07 5.93
CA HIS A 35 11.00 -1.08 6.74
C HIS A 35 11.09 -2.39 7.51
N ASN A 36 12.13 -3.16 7.24
CA ASN A 36 12.41 -4.37 7.98
C ASN A 36 13.16 -4.01 9.28
N GLN A 37 12.50 -4.19 10.41
CA GLN A 37 13.05 -3.94 11.75
C GLN A 37 13.42 -5.24 12.47
N SER A 38 13.38 -6.38 11.78
CA SER A 38 13.84 -7.67 12.30
C SER A 38 15.31 -7.90 12.01
N ASP A 39 15.84 -8.98 12.58
CA ASP A 39 17.22 -9.43 12.41
C ASP A 39 17.39 -10.43 11.24
N CYS A 40 16.33 -10.71 10.49
CA CYS A 40 16.37 -11.60 9.33
C CYS A 40 15.93 -10.89 8.04
N SER A 41 16.37 -11.38 6.88
CA SER A 41 15.88 -10.86 5.60
C SER A 41 14.46 -11.36 5.33
N VAL A 42 13.62 -10.50 4.76
CA VAL A 42 12.26 -10.85 4.32
C VAL A 42 12.06 -10.56 2.84
N GLN A 43 11.24 -11.36 2.15
CA GLN A 43 10.89 -11.12 0.75
C GLN A 43 9.41 -10.78 0.61
N LEU A 44 9.08 -9.70 -0.09
CA LEU A 44 7.70 -9.34 -0.40
C LEU A 44 7.19 -10.18 -1.57
N LEU A 45 6.23 -11.07 -1.29
CA LEU A 45 5.70 -12.01 -2.26
C LEU A 45 4.45 -11.51 -2.97
N ALA A 46 3.52 -10.91 -2.22
CA ALA A 46 2.22 -10.51 -2.74
C ALA A 46 1.64 -9.31 -1.98
N ARG A 47 0.61 -8.72 -2.57
CA ARG A 47 -0.18 -7.64 -1.97
C ARG A 47 -1.68 -7.93 -2.12
N TYR A 48 -2.42 -7.50 -1.12
CA TYR A 48 -3.87 -7.34 -1.15
C TYR A 48 -4.20 -5.89 -0.82
N TRP A 49 -5.12 -5.31 -1.58
CA TRP A 49 -5.71 -4.00 -1.32
C TRP A 49 -7.22 -4.11 -1.37
N LYS A 50 -7.88 -3.44 -0.43
CA LYS A 50 -9.29 -3.08 -0.47
C LYS A 50 -9.37 -1.57 -0.58
N ILE A 51 -10.02 -1.11 -1.65
CA ILE A 51 -10.17 0.30 -1.99
C ILE A 51 -11.64 0.62 -1.83
N THR A 52 -11.98 1.49 -0.89
CA THR A 52 -13.36 1.92 -0.62
C THR A 52 -13.54 3.34 -1.11
N GLN A 53 -14.49 3.53 -2.03
CA GLN A 53 -14.91 4.83 -2.55
C GLN A 53 -15.64 5.62 -1.45
N GLY A 54 -15.77 6.93 -1.63
CA GLY A 54 -16.57 7.79 -0.76
C GLY A 54 -18.06 7.42 -0.72
N SER A 55 -18.57 6.72 -1.74
CA SER A 55 -19.94 6.16 -1.77
C SER A 55 -20.13 4.96 -0.84
N GLY A 56 -19.05 4.32 -0.40
CA GLY A 56 -19.07 3.06 0.34
C GLY A 56 -18.79 1.83 -0.53
N ASP A 57 -18.78 1.96 -1.86
CA ASP A 57 -18.45 0.86 -2.77
C ASP A 57 -16.99 0.44 -2.60
N ALA A 58 -16.73 -0.88 -2.57
CA ALA A 58 -15.40 -1.42 -2.34
C ALA A 58 -14.93 -2.29 -3.51
N GLN A 59 -13.66 -2.13 -3.89
CA GLN A 59 -12.96 -2.97 -4.85
C GLN A 59 -11.78 -3.66 -4.18
N GLU A 60 -11.60 -4.95 -4.47
CA GLU A 60 -10.43 -5.70 -4.03
C GLU A 60 -9.44 -5.91 -5.17
N VAL A 61 -8.15 -5.75 -4.86
CA VAL A 61 -7.05 -5.98 -5.79
C VAL A 61 -6.03 -6.89 -5.14
N ARG A 62 -5.75 -8.01 -5.77
CA ARG A 62 -4.70 -8.96 -5.37
C ARG A 62 -3.66 -9.08 -6.46
N GLY A 63 -2.39 -9.23 -6.09
CA GLY A 63 -1.34 -9.43 -7.08
C GLY A 63 -0.02 -9.86 -6.48
N LYS A 64 0.80 -10.52 -7.32
CA LYS A 64 2.18 -10.85 -6.96
C LYS A 64 3.01 -9.58 -6.88
N GLY A 65 3.87 -9.53 -5.88
CA GLY A 65 4.81 -8.46 -5.63
C GLY A 65 4.17 -7.07 -5.54
N VAL A 66 5.00 -6.07 -5.77
CA VAL A 66 4.66 -4.65 -5.89
C VAL A 66 5.40 -4.10 -7.10
N ILE A 67 4.75 -3.28 -7.93
CA ILE A 67 5.35 -2.67 -9.13
C ILE A 67 6.10 -3.65 -10.06
N GLY A 68 5.64 -4.91 -10.13
CA GLY A 68 6.28 -5.97 -10.92
C GLY A 68 7.51 -6.61 -10.26
N GLN A 69 7.79 -6.31 -9.00
CA GLN A 69 8.96 -6.80 -8.25
C GLN A 69 8.53 -7.55 -6.97
N GLN A 70 9.35 -8.51 -6.56
CA GLN A 70 9.25 -9.19 -5.27
C GLN A 70 10.52 -8.91 -4.44
N PRO A 71 10.66 -7.70 -3.87
CA PRO A 71 11.91 -7.24 -3.27
C PRO A 71 12.31 -8.08 -2.06
N LEU A 72 13.61 -8.38 -1.98
CA LEU A 72 14.27 -8.86 -0.78
C LEU A 72 14.71 -7.66 0.06
N ILE A 73 14.33 -7.63 1.34
CA ILE A 73 14.56 -6.53 2.27
C ILE A 73 15.38 -7.08 3.44
N GLY A 74 16.65 -6.70 3.51
CA GLY A 74 17.54 -7.13 4.59
C GLY A 74 17.23 -6.48 5.94
N PRO A 75 17.86 -6.95 7.03
CA PRO A 75 17.73 -6.36 8.36
C PRO A 75 18.03 -4.85 8.36
N GLY A 76 17.16 -4.05 8.96
CA GLY A 76 17.28 -2.58 9.02
C GLY A 76 17.08 -1.85 7.68
N GLN A 77 16.87 -2.57 6.57
CA GLN A 77 16.72 -1.96 5.25
C GLN A 77 15.29 -1.52 4.96
N ARG A 78 15.16 -0.62 3.98
CA ARG A 78 13.88 -0.08 3.53
C ARG A 78 13.71 -0.30 2.04
N PHE A 79 12.54 -0.78 1.65
CA PHE A 79 12.09 -0.75 0.27
C PHE A 79 11.02 0.33 0.10
N ARG A 80 11.21 1.23 -0.86
CA ARG A 80 10.28 2.34 -1.12
C ARG A 80 9.82 2.31 -2.56
N TYR A 81 8.52 2.42 -2.78
CA TYR A 81 7.94 2.51 -4.12
C TYR A 81 6.73 3.45 -4.14
N THR A 82 6.42 3.97 -5.32
CA THR A 82 5.22 4.80 -5.55
C THR A 82 4.33 4.10 -6.55
N SER A 83 3.02 4.09 -6.28
CA SER A 83 2.00 3.61 -7.21
C SER A 83 0.83 4.59 -7.27
N ARG A 84 -0.17 4.28 -8.08
CA ARG A 84 -1.35 5.11 -8.32
C ARG A 84 -2.63 4.35 -8.01
N ALA A 85 -3.63 5.07 -7.52
CA ALA A 85 -5.01 4.63 -7.41
C ALA A 85 -5.89 5.68 -8.10
N VAL A 86 -6.94 5.22 -8.77
CA VAL A 86 -7.95 6.09 -9.37
C VAL A 86 -9.27 5.80 -8.67
N LEU A 87 -9.90 6.87 -8.17
CA LEU A 87 -11.21 6.82 -7.53
C LEU A 87 -12.23 7.57 -8.40
N GLU A 88 -13.49 7.22 -8.22
CA GLU A 88 -14.63 7.91 -8.83
C GLU A 88 -15.18 9.02 -7.91
N THR A 89 -14.62 9.12 -6.71
CA THR A 89 -15.02 10.06 -5.66
C THR A 89 -13.81 10.86 -5.17
N PRO A 90 -14.01 12.12 -4.70
CA PRO A 90 -12.92 12.99 -4.24
C PRO A 90 -12.28 12.53 -2.93
N VAL A 91 -12.90 11.56 -2.27
CA VAL A 91 -12.45 10.93 -1.02
C VAL A 91 -12.64 9.42 -1.08
N GLY A 92 -11.73 8.69 -0.46
CA GLY A 92 -11.85 7.25 -0.26
C GLY A 92 -10.83 6.75 0.75
N THR A 93 -10.82 5.45 0.98
CA THR A 93 -9.86 4.79 1.86
C THR A 93 -9.24 3.58 1.19
N MET A 94 -7.98 3.30 1.52
CA MET A 94 -7.30 2.08 1.13
C MET A 94 -6.79 1.38 2.39
N GLU A 95 -7.00 0.07 2.45
CA GLU A 95 -6.47 -0.83 3.47
C GLU A 95 -6.02 -2.13 2.81
N GLY A 96 -5.18 -2.92 3.48
CA GLY A 96 -4.66 -4.12 2.83
C GLY A 96 -3.68 -4.91 3.66
N ALA A 97 -2.90 -5.74 2.97
CA ALA A 97 -1.82 -6.50 3.57
C ALA A 97 -0.75 -6.85 2.54
N TYR A 98 0.49 -7.02 3.00
CA TYR A 98 1.53 -7.71 2.24
C TYR A 98 1.76 -9.10 2.77
N THR A 99 1.89 -10.06 1.86
CA THR A 99 2.42 -11.38 2.20
C THR A 99 3.92 -11.35 2.03
N LEU A 100 4.63 -11.63 3.12
CA LEU A 100 6.09 -11.68 3.18
C LEU A 100 6.55 -13.11 3.46
N LEU A 101 7.75 -13.45 2.99
CA LEU A 101 8.47 -14.67 3.35
C LEU A 101 9.61 -14.32 4.29
N ASP A 102 9.68 -14.96 5.44
CA ASP A 102 10.88 -14.98 6.27
C ASP A 102 11.91 -15.92 5.62
N THR A 103 13.06 -15.39 5.22
CA THR A 103 14.09 -16.20 4.53
C THR A 103 14.80 -17.19 5.44
N THR A 104 14.78 -16.98 6.75
CA THR A 104 15.39 -17.90 7.72
C THR A 104 14.48 -19.10 7.97
N THR A 105 13.19 -18.87 8.21
CA THR A 105 12.25 -19.95 8.52
C THR A 105 11.55 -20.54 7.31
N GLN A 106 11.65 -19.88 6.14
CA GLN A 106 10.91 -20.21 4.90
C GLN A 106 9.38 -20.21 5.09
N ARG A 107 8.88 -19.50 6.11
CA ARG A 107 7.45 -19.35 6.39
C ARG A 107 6.94 -18.01 5.88
N SER A 108 5.74 -18.03 5.30
CA SER A 108 5.05 -16.81 4.90
C SER A 108 4.20 -16.28 6.04
N PHE A 109 4.08 -14.96 6.12
CA PHE A 109 3.26 -14.24 7.10
C PHE A 109 2.71 -12.97 6.46
N ASP A 110 1.59 -12.47 6.99
CA ASP A 110 0.93 -11.27 6.47
C ASP A 110 1.21 -10.07 7.38
N VAL A 111 1.54 -8.94 6.77
CA VAL A 111 1.70 -7.67 7.47
C VAL A 111 0.56 -6.75 7.07
N PRO A 112 -0.36 -6.40 7.99
CA PRO A 112 -1.49 -5.56 7.67
C PRO A 112 -1.05 -4.13 7.39
N VAL A 113 -1.75 -3.50 6.46
CA VAL A 113 -1.70 -2.06 6.21
C VAL A 113 -2.97 -1.45 6.75
N SER A 114 -2.83 -0.64 7.81
CA SER A 114 -3.95 0.09 8.38
C SER A 114 -4.60 1.02 7.35
N PRO A 115 -5.93 1.24 7.43
CA PRO A 115 -6.63 2.15 6.54
C PRO A 115 -5.98 3.53 6.49
N PHE A 116 -5.76 4.03 5.29
CA PHE A 116 -5.33 5.40 5.05
C PHE A 116 -6.29 6.10 4.07
N ARG A 117 -6.43 7.41 4.26
CA ARG A 117 -7.34 8.23 3.48
C ARG A 117 -6.68 8.70 2.19
N LEU A 118 -7.43 8.60 1.10
CA LEU A 118 -7.21 9.35 -0.13
C LEU A 118 -8.21 10.50 -0.13
N ALA A 119 -7.73 11.74 -0.12
CA ALA A 119 -8.62 12.90 -0.13
C ALA A 119 -7.99 14.03 -0.93
N GLN A 120 -8.80 14.66 -1.78
CA GLN A 120 -8.47 15.95 -2.35
C GLN A 120 -8.34 16.99 -1.22
N PRO A 121 -7.35 17.90 -1.24
CA PRO A 121 -7.12 18.84 -0.15
C PRO A 121 -8.34 19.70 0.22
N SER A 122 -9.16 20.07 -0.76
CA SER A 122 -10.38 20.87 -0.57
C SER A 122 -11.57 20.08 0.00
N ALA A 123 -11.48 18.75 0.11
CA ALA A 123 -12.54 17.89 0.61
C ALA A 123 -12.43 17.57 2.12
N ILE A 124 -11.46 18.16 2.82
CA ILE A 124 -11.32 18.10 4.28
C ILE A 124 -11.85 19.43 4.82
N HIS A 125 -13.09 19.43 5.32
CA HIS A 125 -13.71 20.53 6.05
C HIS A 125 -14.25 20.02 7.38
#